data_AF-A0A2G9RDK0-F1
#
_entry.id   AF-A0A2G9RDK0-F1
#
_cell.length_a   1.000
_cell.length_b   1.000
_cell.length_c   1.000
_cell.angle_alpha   90.00
_cell.angle_beta   90.00
_cell.angle_gamma   90.00
#
_symmetry.space_group_name_H-M   'P 1'
#
loop_
_entity.id
_entity.type
_entity.pdbx_description
1 polymer ?
#
loop_
_entity_poly.entity_id
_entity_poly.type
_entity_poly.pdbx_seq_one_letter_code
_entity_poly.pdbx_strand_id
1 'polypeptide(L)'
;MELVDQALYTLTQEILVPYSGWKKEGGSVNMEDGKSQHIEWEPSLINTTGCLRNISSERSEARRKMRECEGLVDSVVHVLRSEVGHGHVNSKVQIHAPLN
;
A
#
# COMPACT_ATOMS: atom_id res chain seq x y z
N MET A 1 12.47 -14.01 -9.14
CA MET A 1 12.76 -13.48 -10.48
C MET A 1 13.33 -12.12 -10.16
N GLU A 2 14.64 -11.93 -10.33
CA GLU A 2 15.38 -10.84 -9.65
C GLU A 2 14.74 -9.45 -9.87
N LEU A 3 14.28 -9.17 -11.09
CA LEU A 3 13.60 -7.92 -11.44
C LEU A 3 12.27 -7.70 -10.69
N VAL A 4 11.45 -8.74 -10.52
CA VAL A 4 10.17 -8.65 -9.79
C VAL A 4 10.42 -8.43 -8.30
N ASP A 5 11.46 -9.07 -7.77
CA ASP A 5 11.83 -8.96 -6.36
C ASP A 5 12.35 -7.55 -6.06
N GLN A 6 13.18 -7.00 -6.95
CA GLN A 6 13.65 -5.61 -6.88
C GLN A 6 12.51 -4.61 -7.06
N ALA A 7 11.64 -4.80 -8.06
CA ALA A 7 10.50 -3.91 -8.29
C ALA A 7 9.55 -3.91 -7.09
N LEU A 8 9.25 -5.08 -6.52
CA LEU A 8 8.44 -5.20 -5.31
C LEU A 8 9.02 -4.38 -4.15
N TYR A 9 10.31 -4.54 -3.89
CA TYR A 9 10.98 -3.81 -2.81
C TYR A 9 10.95 -2.29 -3.06
N THR A 10 11.38 -1.84 -4.23
CA THR A 10 11.43 -0.41 -4.58
C THR A 10 10.04 0.24 -4.54
N LEU A 11 9.03 -0.40 -5.14
CA LEU A 11 7.65 0.10 -5.12
C LEU A 11 7.10 0.21 -3.69
N THR A 12 7.48 -0.73 -2.81
CA THR A 12 7.04 -0.73 -1.42
C THR A 12 7.73 0.36 -0.61
N GLN A 13 9.05 0.41 -0.63
CA GLN A 13 9.83 1.29 0.25
C GLN A 13 9.86 2.74 -0.21
N GLU A 14 9.86 3.00 -1.52
CA GLU A 14 10.00 4.36 -2.06
C GLU A 14 8.65 5.04 -2.34
N ILE A 15 7.58 4.26 -2.50
CA ILE A 15 6.25 4.79 -2.84
C ILE A 15 5.22 4.39 -1.80
N LEU A 16 4.91 3.10 -1.67
CA LEU A 16 3.78 2.71 -0.84
C LEU A 16 3.94 3.13 0.63
N VAL A 17 5.06 2.81 1.28
CA VAL A 17 5.28 3.16 2.69
C VAL A 17 5.27 4.69 2.90
N PRO A 18 6.06 5.51 2.18
CA PRO A 18 6.08 6.95 2.38
C PRO A 18 4.74 7.66 2.14
N TYR A 19 3.98 7.24 1.13
CA TYR A 19 2.71 7.88 0.75
C TYR A 19 1.48 7.24 1.41
N SER A 20 1.62 6.10 2.09
CA SER A 20 0.48 5.43 2.76
C SER A 20 0.03 6.11 4.05
N GLY A 21 0.86 6.94 4.68
CA GLY A 21 0.61 7.45 6.03
C GLY A 21 0.83 6.42 7.14
N TRP A 22 1.17 5.16 6.80
CA TRP A 22 1.52 4.14 7.78
C TRP A 22 2.88 4.42 8.44
N LYS A 23 2.96 4.18 9.75
CA LYS A 23 4.20 4.25 10.53
C LYS A 23 4.35 2.96 11.34
N LYS A 24 5.56 2.38 11.33
CA LYS A 24 5.91 1.22 12.16
C LYS A 24 5.77 1.57 13.64
N GLU A 25 5.08 0.74 14.42
CA GLU A 25 4.77 1.02 15.84
C GLU A 25 6.03 1.32 16.66
N GLY A 26 5.97 2.42 17.43
CA GLY A 26 7.09 3.01 18.18
C GLY A 26 7.09 4.54 18.15
N GLY A 27 6.42 5.16 17.17
CA GLY A 27 6.08 6.58 17.19
C GLY A 27 4.75 6.79 17.92
N SER A 28 4.81 7.19 19.18
CA SER A 28 3.66 7.52 20.02
C SER A 28 2.69 8.49 19.32
N VAL A 29 1.42 8.06 19.30
CA VAL A 29 0.15 8.81 19.28
C VAL A 29 0.15 10.23 18.70
N ASN A 30 -0.66 10.42 17.66
CA ASN A 30 -1.72 11.43 17.65
C ASN A 30 -2.71 11.08 16.53
N MET A 31 -3.68 10.21 16.87
CA MET A 31 -4.96 10.11 16.14
C MET A 31 -5.81 11.36 16.43
N GLU A 32 -5.25 12.55 16.25
CA GLU A 32 -5.90 13.81 16.57
C GLU A 32 -5.66 14.94 15.56
N ASP A 33 -5.22 14.61 14.35
CA ASP A 33 -5.53 15.47 13.21
C ASP A 33 -6.38 14.67 12.23
N GLY A 34 -7.69 14.67 12.51
CA GLY A 34 -8.74 14.50 11.51
C GLY A 34 -8.73 15.58 10.44
N LYS A 35 -7.55 16.08 10.06
CA LYS A 35 -7.31 16.48 8.68
C LYS A 35 -7.11 15.18 7.95
N SER A 36 -8.22 14.68 7.43
CA SER A 36 -8.22 13.91 6.20
C SER A 36 -7.07 14.45 5.35
N GLN A 37 -6.00 13.67 5.25
CA GLN A 37 -5.12 13.78 4.11
C GLN A 37 -6.02 13.33 2.96
N HIS A 38 -6.89 14.25 2.52
CA HIS A 38 -7.52 14.27 1.22
C HIS A 38 -6.39 14.53 0.21
N ILE A 39 -5.41 13.64 0.23
CA ILE A 39 -4.41 13.50 -0.79
C ILE A 39 -5.18 12.75 -1.85
N GLU A 40 -5.59 13.47 -2.89
CA GLU A 40 -5.78 12.82 -4.18
C GLU A 40 -4.58 11.90 -4.36
N TRP A 41 -4.82 10.60 -4.26
CA TRP A 41 -3.74 9.62 -4.29
C TRP A 41 -2.87 9.93 -5.50
N GLU A 42 -1.61 10.27 -5.23
CA GLU A 42 -0.65 10.59 -6.28
C GLU A 42 -0.71 9.47 -7.34
N PRO A 43 -0.71 9.80 -8.65
CA PRO A 43 -0.74 8.79 -9.70
C PRO A 43 0.32 7.69 -9.51
N SER A 44 1.46 8.04 -8.90
CA SER A 44 2.51 7.09 -8.51
C SER A 44 2.02 6.01 -7.55
N LEU A 45 1.20 6.33 -6.55
CA LEU A 45 0.65 5.37 -5.59
C LEU A 45 -0.49 4.54 -6.19
N ILE A 46 -1.35 5.14 -7.00
CA ILE A 46 -2.38 4.37 -7.75
C ILE A 46 -1.71 3.36 -8.68
N ASN A 47 -0.70 3.80 -9.44
CA ASN A 47 0.04 2.91 -10.34
C ASN A 47 0.80 1.84 -9.57
N THR A 48 1.41 2.20 -8.43
CA THR A 48 2.13 1.26 -7.57
C THR A 48 1.22 0.16 -7.04
N THR A 49 0.06 0.51 -6.49
CA THR A 49 -0.92 -0.50 -6.04
C THR A 49 -1.36 -1.40 -7.21
N GLY A 50 -1.60 -0.83 -8.40
CA GLY A 50 -1.92 -1.59 -9.61
C GLY A 50 -0.82 -2.57 -10.04
N CYS A 51 0.44 -2.14 -9.99
CA CYS A 51 1.59 -3.01 -10.25
C CYS A 51 1.67 -4.15 -9.23
N LEU A 52 1.49 -3.85 -7.94
CA LEU A 52 1.52 -4.86 -6.88
C LEU A 52 0.39 -5.89 -7.02
N ARG A 53 -0.81 -5.49 -7.48
CA ARG A 53 -1.89 -6.41 -7.84
C ARG A 53 -1.51 -7.35 -8.98
N ASN A 54 -0.83 -6.84 -10.00
CA ASN A 54 -0.36 -7.69 -11.11
C ASN A 54 0.67 -8.72 -10.61
N ILE A 55 1.60 -8.28 -9.76
CA ILE A 55 2.60 -9.17 -9.15
C ILE A 55 1.93 -10.24 -8.26
N SER A 56 0.91 -9.87 -7.47
CA SER A 56 0.22 -10.81 -6.58
C SER A 56 -0.57 -11.89 -7.35
N SER A 57 -0.99 -11.57 -8.58
CA SER A 57 -1.79 -12.45 -9.45
C SER A 57 -0.96 -13.56 -10.13
N GLU A 58 0.36 -13.41 -10.24
CA GLU A 58 1.23 -14.30 -11.02
C GLU A 58 1.47 -15.67 -10.35
N ARG A 59 2.14 -15.69 -9.19
CA ARG A 59 2.64 -16.93 -8.55
C ARG A 59 2.55 -16.91 -7.02
N SER A 60 2.44 -18.10 -6.42
CA SER A 60 2.45 -18.28 -4.95
C SER A 60 3.73 -17.70 -4.31
N GLU A 61 4.86 -17.86 -4.98
CA GLU A 61 6.15 -17.30 -4.57
C GLU A 61 6.15 -15.77 -4.51
N ALA A 62 5.49 -15.09 -5.46
CA ALA A 62 5.36 -13.64 -5.44
C ALA A 62 4.52 -13.20 -4.24
N ARG A 63 3.39 -13.87 -3.98
CA ARG A 63 2.56 -13.60 -2.80
C ARG A 63 3.30 -13.82 -1.48
N ARG A 64 4.13 -14.86 -1.39
CA ARG A 64 4.99 -15.10 -0.22
C ARG A 64 5.94 -13.92 0.00
N LYS A 65 6.67 -13.51 -1.05
CA LYS A 65 7.61 -12.38 -0.97
C LYS A 65 6.92 -11.06 -0.65
N MET A 66 5.73 -10.84 -1.17
CA MET A 66 4.91 -9.68 -0.81
C MET A 66 4.61 -9.67 0.69
N ARG A 67 4.19 -10.80 1.27
CA ARG A 67 3.96 -10.90 2.73
C ARG A 67 5.25 -10.74 3.56
N GLU A 68 6.40 -11.09 3.00
CA GLU A 68 7.71 -10.93 3.64
C GLU A 68 8.31 -9.53 3.44
N CYS A 69 7.75 -8.71 2.54
CA CYS A 69 8.24 -7.36 2.27
C CYS A 69 7.80 -6.42 3.40
N GLU A 70 8.76 -5.93 4.16
CA GLU A 70 8.54 -5.10 5.34
C GLU A 70 7.67 -3.87 5.03
N GLY A 71 6.60 -3.69 5.80
CA GLY A 71 5.69 -2.56 5.66
C GLY A 71 4.68 -2.64 4.52
N LEU A 72 4.82 -3.59 3.57
CA LEU A 72 3.87 -3.73 2.45
C LEU A 72 2.44 -3.97 2.95
N VAL A 73 2.25 -5.03 3.75
CA VAL A 73 0.92 -5.44 4.21
C VAL A 73 0.29 -4.37 5.09
N ASP A 74 1.07 -3.83 6.02
CA ASP A 74 0.57 -2.84 6.98
C ASP A 74 0.20 -1.52 6.30
N SER A 75 1.01 -1.06 5.33
CA SER A 75 0.68 0.12 4.52
C SER A 75 -0.57 -0.09 3.68
N VAL A 76 -0.74 -1.24 3.02
CA VAL A 76 -1.98 -1.54 2.27
C VAL A 76 -3.20 -1.53 3.19
N VAL A 77 -3.11 -2.17 4.36
CA VAL A 77 -4.22 -2.20 5.32
C VAL A 77 -4.55 -0.81 5.86
N HIS A 78 -3.53 0.00 6.15
CA HIS A 78 -3.71 1.37 6.60
C HIS A 78 -4.44 2.22 5.56
N VAL A 79 -3.98 2.16 4.30
CA VAL A 79 -4.59 2.83 3.15
C VAL A 79 -6.06 2.45 3.01
N LEU A 80 -6.37 1.15 2.99
CA LEU A 80 -7.74 0.66 2.86
C LEU A 80 -8.64 1.10 4.02
N ARG A 81 -8.14 1.05 5.26
CA ARG A 81 -8.89 1.50 6.44
C ARG A 81 -9.15 3.01 6.39
N SER A 82 -8.18 3.79 5.92
CA SER A 82 -8.35 5.23 5.70
C SER A 82 -9.46 5.48 4.69
N GLU A 83 -9.44 4.85 3.52
CA GLU A 83 -10.46 5.03 2.47
C GLU A 83 -11.87 4.66 2.96
N VAL A 84 -12.00 3.54 3.69
CA VAL A 84 -13.29 3.13 4.30
C VAL A 84 -13.74 4.13 5.37
N GLY A 85 -12.83 4.61 6.22
CA GLY A 85 -13.13 5.60 7.25
C GLY A 85 -13.62 6.94 6.68
N HIS A 86 -13.17 7.32 5.48
CA HIS A 86 -13.62 8.52 4.78
C HIS A 86 -14.84 8.30 3.86
N GLY A 87 -15.38 7.07 3.80
CA GLY A 87 -16.53 6.74 2.95
C GLY A 87 -16.20 6.56 1.46
N HIS A 88 -14.92 6.48 1.09
CA HIS A 88 -14.43 6.32 -0.28
C HIS A 88 -14.31 4.84 -0.69
N VAL A 89 -15.42 4.09 -0.58
CA VAL A 89 -15.45 2.62 -0.79
C VAL A 89 -15.17 2.16 -2.23
N ASN A 90 -14.92 3.08 -3.16
CA ASN A 90 -14.65 2.80 -4.59
C ASN A 90 -13.51 3.65 -5.15
N SER A 91 -12.55 4.07 -4.32
CA SER A 91 -11.38 4.79 -4.82
C SER A 91 -10.49 3.88 -5.67
N LYS A 92 -9.74 4.49 -6.60
CA LYS A 92 -8.85 3.74 -7.49
C LYS A 92 -7.86 2.88 -6.71
N VAL A 93 -7.36 3.36 -5.57
CA VAL A 93 -6.42 2.62 -4.74
C VAL A 93 -7.05 1.35 -4.15
N GLN A 94 -8.31 1.40 -3.71
CA GLN A 94 -9.03 0.21 -3.25
C GLN A 94 -9.25 -0.80 -4.39
N ILE A 95 -9.56 -0.34 -5.60
CA ILE A 95 -9.72 -1.19 -6.79
C ILE A 95 -8.40 -1.88 -7.18
N HIS A 96 -7.28 -1.21 -6.95
CA HIS A 96 -5.95 -1.67 -7.31
C HIS A 96 -5.21 -2.38 -6.17
N ALA A 97 -5.83 -2.60 -5.01
CA ALA A 97 -5.19 -3.32 -3.92
C ALA A 97 -4.82 -4.76 -4.32
N PRO A 98 -3.70 -5.31 -3.80
CA PRO A 98 -3.31 -6.70 -4.05
C PRO A 98 -4.42 -7.68 -3.64
N LEU A 99 -4.83 -8.54 -4.58
CA LEU A 99 -5.75 -9.63 -4.27
C LEU A 99 -4.97 -10.76 -3.57
N ASN A 100 -5.51 -11.24 -2.45
CA ASN A 100 -4.95 -12.29 -1.59
C ASN A 100 -4.75 -13.62 -2.34
#